data_AF-A0A7Y3AP84-F1
#
_entry.id   AF-A0A7Y3AP84-F1
#
_cell.length_a   1.000
_cell.length_b   1.000
_cell.length_c   1.000
_cell.angle_alpha   90.00
_cell.angle_beta   90.00
_cell.angle_gamma   90.00
#
_symmetry.space_group_name_H-M   'P 1'
#
loop_
_entity.id
_entity.type
_entity.pdbx_description
1 polymer ?
#
loop_
_entity_poly.entity_id
_entity_poly.type
_entity_poly.pdbx_seq_one_letter_code
_entity_poly.pdbx_strand_id
1 'polypeptide(L)'
;MNHYFYWVAYGTLALAPIVFVLLFYVRAPYGRYTRSGWGPMLDNRLGWFFMELPAVLVFGAITLVYGQLNAALLGLFLLWQLHYCHRVFVYPWTLKKGSKMPWVILLMAVLFNTTNGYLNAWSIASQGEKYGDLWLTSPQFLLGVLLFLGGMALNKVSDRQLARLGRTGSGKREYQVPYGFAYRWVSCPNYLGEIIQWIGWAIATWSLAGWVFAIWTMANLVPRAVAHHRWYRQTFKDYPAERRAVIPYLL
;
A
#
# COMPACT_ATOMS: atom_id res chain seq x y z
N MET A 1 5.98 -17.71 -21.38
CA MET A 1 5.44 -16.83 -20.30
C MET A 1 6.49 -16.49 -19.23
N ASN A 2 7.38 -17.41 -18.84
CA ASN A 2 8.36 -17.15 -17.75
C ASN A 2 9.32 -15.97 -17.99
N HIS A 3 9.85 -15.76 -19.21
CA HIS A 3 10.77 -14.64 -19.46
C HIS A 3 10.12 -13.26 -19.23
N TYR A 4 8.89 -13.06 -19.71
CA TYR A 4 8.17 -11.80 -19.52
C TYR A 4 7.94 -11.46 -18.04
N PHE A 5 7.62 -12.47 -17.22
CA PHE A 5 7.51 -12.29 -15.77
C PHE A 5 8.79 -11.70 -15.17
N TYR A 6 9.95 -12.29 -15.49
CA TYR A 6 11.23 -11.81 -14.96
C TYR A 6 11.59 -10.41 -15.47
N TRP A 7 11.38 -10.11 -16.75
CA TRP A 7 11.62 -8.77 -17.30
C TRP A 7 10.81 -7.70 -16.57
N VAL A 8 9.53 -7.96 -16.33
CA VAL A 8 8.65 -7.01 -15.63
C VAL A 8 9.02 -6.91 -14.14
N ALA A 9 9.30 -8.04 -13.48
CA ALA A 9 9.68 -8.05 -12.06
C ALA A 9 11.01 -7.31 -11.82
N TYR A 10 12.07 -7.65 -12.56
CA TYR A 10 13.38 -7.01 -12.43
C TYR A 10 13.36 -5.57 -12.94
N GLY A 11 12.60 -5.27 -14.00
CA GLY A 11 12.39 -3.89 -14.45
C GLY A 11 11.73 -3.02 -13.38
N THR A 12 10.68 -3.54 -12.73
CA THR A 12 10.02 -2.85 -11.61
C THR A 12 10.97 -2.65 -10.43
N LEU A 13 11.77 -3.67 -10.12
CA LEU A 13 12.78 -3.60 -9.06
C LEU A 13 13.87 -2.55 -9.36
N ALA A 14 14.35 -2.50 -10.60
CA ALA A 14 15.35 -1.53 -11.04
C ALA A 14 14.82 -0.09 -11.06
N LEU A 15 13.52 0.08 -11.31
CA LEU A 15 12.86 1.39 -11.25
C LEU A 15 12.63 1.88 -9.81
N ALA A 16 12.52 0.98 -8.82
CA ALA A 16 12.18 1.34 -7.45
C ALA A 16 13.16 2.36 -6.80
N PRO A 17 14.50 2.23 -6.92
CA PRO A 17 15.44 3.24 -6.41
C PRO A 17 15.28 4.60 -7.09
N ILE A 18 15.02 4.62 -8.40
CA ILE A 18 14.81 5.87 -9.16
C ILE A 18 13.56 6.57 -8.64
N VAL A 19 12.46 5.84 -8.50
CA VAL A 19 11.20 6.37 -7.95
C VAL A 19 11.38 6.84 -6.52
N PHE A 20 12.09 6.08 -5.68
CA PHE A 20 12.38 6.45 -4.29
C PHE A 20 13.08 7.81 -4.20
N VAL A 21 14.16 8.01 -4.98
CA VAL A 21 14.88 9.29 -5.02
C VAL A 21 13.99 10.40 -5.58
N LEU A 22 13.31 10.15 -6.70
CA LEU A 22 12.43 11.13 -7.34
C LEU A 22 11.36 11.67 -6.39
N LEU A 23 10.75 10.80 -5.57
CA LEU A 23 9.66 11.16 -4.67
C LEU A 23 10.07 12.03 -3.48
N PHE A 24 11.37 12.20 -3.21
CA PHE A 24 11.84 13.23 -2.28
C PHE A 24 11.70 14.65 -2.86
N TYR A 25 11.72 14.78 -4.19
CA TYR A 25 11.64 16.06 -4.90
C TYR A 25 10.26 16.30 -5.50
N VAL A 26 9.63 15.26 -6.05
CA VAL A 26 8.33 15.33 -6.72
C VAL A 26 7.27 14.66 -5.86
N ARG A 27 6.45 15.47 -5.20
CA ARG A 27 5.32 14.95 -4.41
C ARG A 27 4.15 14.62 -5.32
N ALA A 28 3.61 13.41 -5.18
CA ALA A 28 2.41 13.01 -5.90
C ALA A 28 1.25 13.97 -5.57
N PRO A 29 0.58 14.56 -6.59
CA PRO A 29 -0.35 15.69 -6.48
C PRO A 29 -1.74 15.28 -5.98
N TYR A 30 -1.82 14.54 -4.87
CA TYR A 30 -3.10 14.15 -4.28
C TYR A 30 -3.10 14.23 -2.75
N GLY A 31 -4.29 14.30 -2.17
CA GLY A 31 -4.47 14.53 -0.73
C GLY A 31 -4.00 15.93 -0.33
N ARG A 32 -3.02 16.03 0.57
CA ARG A 32 -2.50 17.33 1.02
C ARG A 32 -1.61 18.06 0.02
N TYR A 33 -1.19 17.39 -1.05
CA TYR A 33 -0.26 17.94 -2.05
C TYR A 33 -0.94 18.25 -3.40
N THR A 34 -2.26 18.29 -3.43
CA THR A 34 -3.02 18.65 -4.64
C THR A 34 -2.62 20.05 -5.13
N ARG A 35 -2.28 20.16 -6.41
CA ARG A 35 -1.89 21.42 -7.10
C ARG A 35 -2.36 21.39 -8.55
N SER A 36 -2.52 22.56 -9.17
CA SER A 36 -2.83 22.69 -10.60
C SER A 36 -1.68 22.18 -11.49
N GLY A 37 -1.97 21.94 -12.78
CA GLY A 37 -0.97 21.51 -13.77
C GLY A 37 -0.83 20.00 -13.99
N TRP A 38 -1.64 19.17 -13.33
CA TRP A 38 -1.63 17.70 -13.47
C TRP A 38 -2.79 17.16 -14.32
N GLY A 39 -3.38 18.02 -15.16
CA GLY A 39 -4.48 17.67 -16.05
C GLY A 39 -5.86 17.68 -15.37
N PRO A 40 -6.87 17.04 -15.98
CA PRO A 40 -8.23 17.06 -15.48
C PRO A 40 -8.36 16.33 -14.14
N MET A 41 -9.34 16.76 -13.34
CA MET A 41 -9.57 16.26 -11.98
C MET A 41 -10.86 15.42 -11.93
N LEU A 42 -10.81 14.26 -11.29
CA LEU A 42 -11.97 13.39 -11.04
C LEU A 42 -12.33 13.33 -9.55
N ASP A 43 -13.53 12.81 -9.26
CA ASP A 43 -13.92 12.50 -7.89
C ASP A 43 -12.93 11.51 -7.27
N ASN A 44 -12.43 11.85 -6.09
CA ASN A 44 -11.40 11.06 -5.44
C ASN A 44 -11.92 9.67 -5.05
N ARG A 45 -13.19 9.52 -4.65
CA ARG A 45 -13.70 8.21 -4.23
C ARG A 45 -13.81 7.26 -5.44
N LEU A 46 -14.34 7.75 -6.55
CA LEU A 46 -14.34 6.98 -7.81
C LEU A 46 -12.92 6.68 -8.28
N GLY A 47 -12.01 7.65 -8.17
CA GLY A 47 -10.62 7.46 -8.54
C GLY A 47 -9.95 6.33 -7.77
N TRP A 48 -10.13 6.29 -6.44
CA TRP A 48 -9.64 5.22 -5.59
C TRP A 48 -10.27 3.87 -5.90
N PHE A 49 -11.58 3.82 -6.14
CA PHE A 49 -12.27 2.59 -6.52
C PHE A 49 -11.67 1.99 -7.80
N PHE A 50 -11.62 2.77 -8.88
CA PHE A 50 -11.16 2.29 -10.19
C PHE A 50 -9.67 1.99 -10.23
N MET A 51 -8.83 2.75 -9.52
CA MET A 51 -7.40 2.52 -9.58
C MET A 51 -6.95 1.28 -8.80
N GLU A 52 -7.68 0.89 -7.76
CA GLU A 52 -7.37 -0.30 -6.94
C GLU A 52 -8.07 -1.57 -7.46
N LEU A 53 -9.19 -1.43 -8.19
CA LEU A 53 -9.97 -2.55 -8.72
C LEU A 53 -9.17 -3.58 -9.54
N PRO A 54 -8.19 -3.20 -10.39
CA PRO A 54 -7.40 -4.17 -11.13
C PRO A 54 -6.65 -5.17 -10.25
N ALA A 55 -6.21 -4.78 -9.05
CA ALA A 55 -5.51 -5.68 -8.15
C ALA A 55 -6.42 -6.82 -7.64
N VAL A 56 -7.72 -6.57 -7.48
CA VAL A 56 -8.71 -7.62 -7.15
C VAL A 56 -8.96 -8.51 -8.36
N LEU A 57 -9.29 -7.90 -9.50
CA LEU A 57 -9.77 -8.61 -10.70
C LEU A 57 -8.66 -9.41 -11.37
N VAL A 58 -7.48 -8.82 -11.58
CA VAL A 58 -6.37 -9.49 -12.25
C VAL A 58 -5.84 -10.62 -11.40
N PHE A 59 -5.68 -10.41 -10.09
CA PHE A 59 -5.23 -11.47 -9.20
C PHE A 59 -6.22 -12.64 -9.19
N GLY A 60 -7.52 -12.34 -9.11
CA GLY A 60 -8.58 -13.34 -9.17
C GLY A 60 -8.62 -14.10 -10.49
N ALA A 61 -8.56 -13.39 -11.62
CA ALA A 61 -8.57 -14.00 -12.94
C ALA A 61 -7.37 -14.94 -13.15
N ILE A 62 -6.16 -14.51 -12.79
CA ILE A 62 -4.96 -15.35 -12.91
C ILE A 62 -5.04 -16.58 -12.00
N THR A 63 -5.50 -16.41 -10.76
CA THR A 63 -5.69 -17.53 -9.82
C THR A 63 -6.72 -18.53 -10.36
N LEU A 64 -7.82 -18.05 -10.94
CA LEU A 64 -8.88 -18.90 -11.49
C LEU A 64 -8.43 -19.67 -12.73
N VAL A 65 -7.67 -19.04 -13.62
CA VAL A 65 -7.26 -19.64 -14.90
C VAL A 65 -6.06 -20.57 -14.76
N TYR A 66 -5.09 -20.20 -13.91
CA TYR A 66 -3.80 -20.89 -13.83
C TYR A 66 -3.54 -21.59 -12.50
N GLY A 67 -4.31 -21.27 -11.46
CA GLY A 67 -4.10 -21.82 -10.13
C GLY A 67 -4.65 -23.24 -10.00
N GLN A 68 -3.84 -24.14 -9.47
CA GLN A 68 -4.32 -25.42 -8.95
C GLN A 68 -4.84 -25.20 -7.53
N LEU A 69 -6.14 -25.30 -7.32
CA LEU A 69 -6.76 -25.00 -6.03
C LEU A 69 -6.27 -25.95 -4.94
N ASN A 70 -5.63 -25.38 -3.93
CA ASN A 70 -5.23 -26.04 -2.70
C ASN A 70 -5.30 -25.05 -1.53
N ALA A 71 -5.08 -25.53 -0.30
CA ALA A 71 -5.24 -24.72 0.90
C ALA A 71 -4.23 -23.56 0.97
N ALA A 72 -3.00 -23.74 0.50
CA ALA A 72 -1.97 -22.71 0.50
C ALA A 72 -2.26 -21.58 -0.50
N LEU A 73 -2.63 -21.93 -1.74
CA LEU A 73 -3.04 -20.97 -2.76
C LEU A 73 -4.27 -20.17 -2.28
N LEU A 74 -5.28 -20.86 -1.73
CA LEU A 74 -6.48 -20.20 -1.21
C LEU A 74 -6.14 -19.28 -0.04
N GLY A 75 -5.26 -19.69 0.89
CA GLY A 75 -4.81 -18.86 1.99
C GLY A 75 -4.14 -17.56 1.52
N LEU A 76 -3.20 -17.66 0.58
CA LEU A 76 -2.53 -16.48 0.00
C LEU A 76 -3.50 -15.60 -0.80
N PHE A 77 -4.41 -16.20 -1.58
CA PHE A 77 -5.47 -15.49 -2.27
C PHE A 77 -6.36 -14.70 -1.29
N LEU A 78 -6.80 -15.34 -0.21
CA LEU A 78 -7.65 -14.69 0.79
C LEU A 78 -6.94 -13.53 1.49
N LEU A 79 -5.65 -13.64 1.80
CA LEU A 79 -4.87 -12.53 2.35
C LEU A 79 -4.79 -11.34 1.39
N TRP A 80 -4.52 -11.60 0.10
CA TRP A 80 -4.50 -10.56 -0.93
C TRP A 80 -5.87 -9.87 -1.05
N GLN A 81 -6.93 -10.67 -1.17
CA GLN A 81 -8.29 -10.14 -1.30
C GLN A 81 -8.76 -9.43 -0.05
N LEU A 82 -8.38 -9.88 1.15
CA LEU A 82 -8.69 -9.18 2.40
C LEU A 82 -8.20 -7.73 2.35
N HIS A 83 -6.98 -7.50 1.87
CA HIS A 83 -6.45 -6.16 1.69
C HIS A 83 -7.18 -5.40 0.57
N TYR A 84 -7.20 -5.95 -0.65
CA TYR A 84 -7.64 -5.19 -1.82
C TYR A 84 -9.16 -5.02 -1.90
N CYS A 85 -9.96 -5.99 -1.45
CA CYS A 85 -11.40 -5.79 -1.31
C CYS A 85 -11.71 -4.68 -0.31
N HIS A 86 -10.97 -4.58 0.81
CA HIS A 86 -11.11 -3.42 1.68
C HIS A 86 -10.72 -2.13 0.96
N ARG A 87 -9.60 -2.11 0.22
CA ARG A 87 -9.13 -0.90 -0.50
C ARG A 87 -10.07 -0.43 -1.61
N VAL A 88 -10.77 -1.35 -2.25
CA VAL A 88 -11.71 -1.05 -3.35
C VAL A 88 -13.09 -0.75 -2.81
N PHE A 89 -13.66 -1.61 -1.97
CA PHE A 89 -15.09 -1.57 -1.63
C PHE A 89 -15.40 -0.82 -0.32
N VAL A 90 -14.41 -0.62 0.55
CA VAL A 90 -14.61 0.03 1.86
C VAL A 90 -13.90 1.37 1.94
N TYR A 91 -12.58 1.40 1.68
CA TYR A 91 -11.74 2.58 1.88
C TYR A 91 -12.21 3.83 1.11
N PRO A 92 -12.62 3.77 -0.17
CA PRO A 92 -12.97 4.99 -0.91
C PRO A 92 -14.18 5.70 -0.29
N TRP A 93 -15.07 4.96 0.36
CA TRP A 93 -16.25 5.52 1.03
C TRP A 93 -15.94 6.13 2.39
N THR A 94 -14.76 5.83 2.96
CA THR A 94 -14.25 6.54 4.15
C THR A 94 -13.66 7.91 3.82
N LEU A 95 -13.31 8.16 2.55
CA LEU A 95 -12.72 9.42 2.12
C LEU A 95 -13.72 10.58 2.16
N LYS A 96 -13.19 11.79 2.38
CA LYS A 96 -13.97 13.02 2.40
C LYS A 96 -14.64 13.29 1.05
N LYS A 97 -15.96 13.51 1.07
CA LYS A 97 -16.77 13.86 -0.11
C LYS A 97 -16.27 15.18 -0.72
N GLY A 98 -16.24 15.27 -2.06
CA GLY A 98 -15.82 16.46 -2.79
C GLY A 98 -14.31 16.67 -2.90
N SER A 99 -13.50 15.76 -2.34
CA SER A 99 -12.07 15.72 -2.67
C SER A 99 -11.87 15.25 -4.11
N LYS A 100 -10.83 15.77 -4.78
CA LYS A 100 -10.51 15.41 -6.16
C LYS A 100 -9.09 14.90 -6.29
N MET A 101 -8.84 14.11 -7.32
CA MET A 101 -7.50 13.67 -7.73
C MET A 101 -7.31 13.82 -9.24
N PRO A 102 -6.07 13.91 -9.75
CA PRO A 102 -5.82 13.99 -11.19
C PRO A 102 -6.01 12.65 -11.91
N TRP A 103 -6.49 12.68 -13.16
CA TRP A 103 -6.68 11.48 -13.99
C TRP A 103 -5.39 10.70 -14.24
N VAL A 104 -4.27 11.40 -14.42
CA VAL A 104 -2.97 10.75 -14.62
C VAL A 104 -2.58 9.83 -13.45
N ILE A 105 -2.97 10.19 -12.21
CA ILE A 105 -2.71 9.36 -11.03
C ILE A 105 -3.53 8.08 -11.06
N LEU A 106 -4.79 8.16 -11.50
CA LEU A 106 -5.61 6.96 -11.72
C LEU A 106 -4.98 6.05 -12.77
N LEU A 107 -4.56 6.59 -13.92
CA LEU A 107 -4.00 5.79 -15.01
C LEU A 107 -2.70 5.08 -14.59
N MET A 108 -1.80 5.80 -13.92
CA MET A 108 -0.57 5.22 -13.38
C MET A 108 -0.86 4.12 -12.35
N ALA A 109 -1.84 4.33 -11.47
CA ALA A 109 -2.21 3.34 -10.47
C ALA A 109 -2.94 2.12 -11.07
N VAL A 110 -3.77 2.29 -12.10
CA VAL A 110 -4.37 1.18 -12.85
C VAL A 110 -3.29 0.32 -13.52
N LEU A 111 -2.32 0.94 -14.19
CA LEU A 111 -1.19 0.24 -14.80
C LEU A 111 -0.38 -0.54 -13.75
N PHE A 112 -0.07 0.13 -12.63
CA PHE A 112 0.65 -0.49 -11.53
C PHE A 112 -0.13 -1.67 -10.94
N ASN A 113 -1.39 -1.50 -10.57
CA ASN A 113 -2.19 -2.54 -9.91
C ASN A 113 -2.50 -3.72 -10.85
N THR A 114 -2.66 -3.45 -12.15
CA THR A 114 -2.74 -4.52 -13.16
C THR A 114 -1.45 -5.34 -13.19
N THR A 115 -0.30 -4.66 -13.28
CA THR A 115 1.01 -5.30 -13.37
C THR A 115 1.36 -6.06 -12.08
N ASN A 116 1.16 -5.42 -10.93
CA ASN A 116 1.45 -5.97 -9.62
C ASN A 116 0.53 -7.15 -9.27
N GLY A 117 -0.76 -7.03 -9.58
CA GLY A 117 -1.73 -8.13 -9.45
C GLY A 117 -1.35 -9.32 -10.31
N TYR A 118 -0.97 -9.08 -11.57
CA TYR A 118 -0.47 -10.13 -12.46
C TYR A 118 0.78 -10.80 -11.90
N LEU A 119 1.82 -10.03 -11.53
CA LEU A 119 3.08 -10.59 -11.02
C LEU A 119 2.85 -11.47 -9.79
N ASN A 120 2.10 -10.97 -8.80
CA ASN A 120 1.91 -11.72 -7.56
C ASN A 120 1.04 -12.96 -7.78
N ALA A 121 -0.07 -12.84 -8.50
CA ALA A 121 -0.94 -13.98 -8.77
C ALA A 121 -0.22 -15.04 -9.61
N TRP A 122 0.50 -14.63 -10.67
CA TRP A 122 1.26 -15.55 -11.50
C TRP A 122 2.36 -16.25 -10.70
N SER A 123 3.09 -15.53 -9.86
CA SER A 123 4.17 -16.10 -9.04
C SER A 123 3.67 -17.15 -8.04
N ILE A 124 2.39 -17.07 -7.64
CA ILE A 124 1.79 -18.07 -6.76
C ILE A 124 1.16 -19.20 -7.58
N ALA A 125 0.29 -18.87 -8.54
CA ALA A 125 -0.47 -19.83 -9.35
C ALA A 125 0.43 -20.74 -10.21
N SER A 126 1.55 -20.24 -10.73
CA SER A 126 2.47 -21.02 -11.59
C SER A 126 3.41 -21.96 -10.82
N GLN A 127 3.41 -21.93 -9.49
CA GLN A 127 4.30 -22.74 -8.64
C GLN A 127 3.51 -23.66 -7.70
N GLY A 128 2.57 -24.44 -8.26
CA GLY A 128 1.72 -25.36 -7.49
C GLY A 128 2.51 -26.34 -6.59
N GLU A 129 3.66 -26.82 -7.06
CA GLU A 129 4.54 -27.72 -6.29
C GLU A 129 5.13 -27.06 -5.03
N LYS A 130 5.41 -25.75 -5.08
CA LYS A 130 5.93 -24.98 -3.94
C LYS A 130 4.87 -24.76 -2.88
N TYR A 131 3.65 -24.42 -3.31
CA TYR A 131 2.55 -24.05 -2.41
C TYR A 131 1.63 -25.25 -2.18
N GLY A 132 2.16 -26.31 -1.58
CA GLY A 132 1.36 -27.43 -1.06
C GLY A 132 0.91 -27.21 0.39
N ASP A 133 0.19 -28.19 0.96
CA ASP A 133 -0.38 -28.08 2.32
C ASP A 133 0.69 -27.85 3.40
N LEU A 134 1.88 -28.44 3.25
CA LEU A 134 3.02 -28.22 4.15
C LEU A 134 3.53 -26.78 4.16
N TRP A 135 3.24 -25.98 3.12
CA TRP A 135 3.63 -24.56 3.11
C TRP A 135 2.90 -23.78 4.20
N LEU A 136 1.66 -24.14 4.53
CA LEU A 136 0.84 -23.46 5.55
C LEU A 136 1.43 -23.57 6.96
N THR A 137 2.22 -24.61 7.23
CA THR A 137 2.89 -24.81 8.52
C THR A 137 4.35 -24.36 8.50
N SER A 138 4.85 -23.88 7.36
CA SER A 138 6.21 -23.36 7.26
C SER A 138 6.41 -22.11 8.14
N PRO A 139 7.60 -21.95 8.76
CA PRO A 139 7.91 -20.74 9.53
C PRO A 139 7.75 -19.45 8.72
N GLN A 140 8.09 -19.48 7.43
CA GLN A 140 7.95 -18.36 6.50
C GLN A 140 6.48 -17.97 6.35
N PHE A 141 5.60 -18.93 6.07
CA PHE A 141 4.18 -18.64 5.94
C PHE A 141 3.61 -18.06 7.24
N LEU A 142 3.85 -18.72 8.38
CA LEU A 142 3.31 -18.29 9.68
C LEU A 142 3.80 -16.89 10.09
N LEU A 143 5.10 -16.62 9.98
CA LEU A 143 5.67 -15.30 10.28
C LEU A 143 5.15 -14.25 9.29
N GLY A 144 5.07 -14.60 8.01
CA GLY A 144 4.58 -13.71 6.97
C GLY A 144 3.12 -13.30 7.19
N VAL A 145 2.24 -14.26 7.53
CA VAL A 145 0.84 -13.99 7.86
C VAL A 145 0.72 -13.13 9.13
N LEU A 146 1.50 -13.41 10.17
CA LEU A 146 1.51 -12.61 11.39
C LEU A 146 1.89 -11.14 11.10
N LEU A 147 2.95 -10.93 10.33
CA LEU A 147 3.38 -9.59 9.91
C LEU A 147 2.35 -8.92 9.00
N PHE A 148 1.75 -9.67 8.05
CA PHE A 148 0.73 -9.16 7.16
C PHE A 148 -0.48 -8.62 7.93
N LEU A 149 -1.04 -9.44 8.82
CA LEU A 149 -2.21 -9.08 9.62
C LEU A 149 -1.89 -8.00 10.65
N GLY A 150 -0.73 -8.07 11.31
CA GLY A 150 -0.27 -7.05 12.25
C GLY A 150 -0.06 -5.69 11.59
N GLY A 151 0.60 -5.67 10.42
CA GLY A 151 0.77 -4.47 9.60
C GLY A 151 -0.56 -3.92 9.11
N MET A 152 -1.48 -4.79 8.67
CA MET A 152 -2.82 -4.40 8.26
C MET A 152 -3.62 -3.77 9.41
N ALA A 153 -3.58 -4.37 10.61
CA ALA A 153 -4.24 -3.82 11.78
C ALA A 153 -3.69 -2.43 12.14
N LEU A 154 -2.35 -2.26 12.16
CA LEU A 154 -1.70 -0.98 12.37
C LEU A 154 -2.12 0.05 11.32
N ASN A 155 -2.17 -0.33 10.04
CA ASN A 155 -2.64 0.52 8.94
C ASN A 155 -4.08 0.99 9.17
N LYS A 156 -5.02 0.06 9.40
CA LYS A 156 -6.44 0.39 9.54
C LYS A 156 -6.78 1.17 10.79
N VAL A 157 -6.16 0.87 11.93
CA VAL A 157 -6.35 1.64 13.17
C VAL A 157 -5.87 3.07 12.97
N SER A 158 -4.70 3.25 12.34
CA SER A 158 -4.12 4.57 12.07
C SER A 158 -4.98 5.39 11.10
N ASP A 159 -5.43 4.79 9.98
CA ASP A 159 -6.31 5.47 9.03
C ASP A 159 -7.66 5.87 9.65
N ARG A 160 -8.26 5.00 10.46
CA ARG A 160 -9.50 5.31 11.20
C ARG A 160 -9.30 6.50 12.14
N GLN A 161 -8.15 6.57 12.80
CA GLN A 161 -7.83 7.68 13.68
C GLN A 161 -7.70 9.00 12.91
N LEU A 162 -7.01 9.01 11.76
CA LEU A 162 -6.95 10.20 10.88
C LEU A 162 -8.32 10.60 10.37
N ALA A 163 -9.15 9.64 9.98
CA ALA A 163 -10.49 9.90 9.49
C ALA A 163 -11.38 10.54 10.58
N ARG A 164 -11.24 10.10 11.85
CA ARG A 164 -11.94 10.72 12.99
C ARG A 164 -11.50 12.16 13.22
N LEU A 165 -10.19 12.43 13.22
CA LEU A 165 -9.65 13.79 13.35
C LEU A 165 -10.15 14.72 12.25
N GLY A 166 -10.25 14.22 11.02
CA GLY A 166 -10.80 14.98 9.90
C GLY A 166 -12.29 15.32 10.02
N ARG A 167 -13.04 14.62 10.89
CA ARG A 167 -14.48 14.87 11.16
C ARG A 167 -14.70 15.81 12.34
N THR A 168 -13.82 15.76 13.35
CA THR A 168 -13.95 16.55 14.58
C THR A 168 -13.32 17.94 14.49
N GLY A 169 -12.61 18.27 13.40
CA GLY A 169 -12.05 19.60 13.20
C GLY A 169 -13.10 20.69 13.04
N SER A 170 -12.98 21.74 13.84
CA SER A 170 -13.87 22.90 13.94
C SER A 170 -13.69 23.91 12.78
N GLY A 171 -13.77 23.45 11.52
CA GLY A 171 -13.78 24.35 10.36
C GLY A 171 -13.34 23.73 9.03
N LYS A 172 -13.60 24.46 7.93
CA LYS A 172 -13.06 24.14 6.60
C LYS A 172 -11.53 24.34 6.60
N ARG A 173 -10.78 23.22 6.57
CA ARG A 173 -9.34 23.09 6.17
C ARG A 173 -8.28 23.06 7.27
N GLU A 174 -8.60 22.95 8.55
CA GLU A 174 -7.54 22.85 9.56
C GLU A 174 -7.11 21.40 9.79
N TYR A 175 -5.88 21.08 9.36
CA TYR A 175 -5.25 19.80 9.72
C TYR A 175 -4.97 19.79 11.23
N GLN A 176 -5.01 18.62 11.84
CA GLN A 176 -4.67 18.44 13.26
C GLN A 176 -3.49 17.47 13.42
N VAL A 177 -2.79 17.57 14.55
CA VAL A 177 -1.75 16.62 14.94
C VAL A 177 -2.41 15.38 15.55
N PRO A 178 -2.21 14.18 14.98
CA PRO A 178 -2.71 12.95 15.59
C PRO A 178 -1.87 12.55 16.81
N TYR A 179 -2.51 12.10 17.90
CA TYR A 179 -1.88 11.66 19.15
C TYR A 179 -2.40 10.30 19.64
N GLY A 180 -1.59 9.55 20.37
CA GLY A 180 -1.97 8.22 20.88
C GLY A 180 -1.67 7.09 19.91
N PHE A 181 -1.93 5.85 20.33
CA PHE A 181 -1.54 4.61 19.63
C PHE A 181 -0.13 4.72 19.03
N ALA A 182 0.07 4.37 17.76
CA ALA A 182 1.36 4.43 17.08
C ALA A 182 1.79 5.84 16.66
N TYR A 183 0.88 6.82 16.66
CA TYR A 183 1.24 8.22 16.45
C TYR A 183 2.12 8.76 17.58
N ARG A 184 2.23 8.09 18.73
CA ARG A 184 3.20 8.50 19.75
C ARG A 184 4.65 8.38 19.28
N TRP A 185 4.94 7.46 18.35
CA TRP A 185 6.30 7.18 17.87
C TRP A 185 6.56 7.75 16.49
N VAL A 186 5.59 7.66 15.56
CA VAL A 186 5.79 8.03 14.15
C VAL A 186 4.68 8.90 13.58
N SER A 187 5.02 9.72 12.57
CA SER A 187 4.08 10.61 11.88
C SER A 187 3.12 9.88 10.97
N CYS A 188 3.57 8.78 10.36
CA CYS A 188 2.82 8.01 9.38
C CYS A 188 2.75 6.52 9.77
N PRO A 189 2.12 6.17 10.90
CA PRO A 189 1.96 4.78 11.32
C PRO A 189 1.08 3.97 10.36
N ASN A 190 0.20 4.62 9.60
CA ASN A 190 -0.52 3.96 8.53
C ASN A 190 0.42 3.47 7.41
N TYR A 191 1.42 4.26 7.04
CA TYR A 191 2.45 3.85 6.07
C TYR A 191 3.40 2.80 6.64
N LEU A 192 3.76 2.90 7.92
CA LEU A 192 4.51 1.84 8.62
C LEU A 192 3.76 0.51 8.58
N GLY A 193 2.46 0.51 8.91
CA GLY A 193 1.62 -0.68 8.86
C GLY A 193 1.55 -1.28 7.46
N GLU A 194 1.43 -0.46 6.42
CA GLU A 194 1.39 -0.92 5.03
C GLU A 194 2.74 -1.51 4.58
N ILE A 195 3.87 -0.93 5.00
CA ILE A 195 5.21 -1.49 4.75
C ILE A 195 5.35 -2.85 5.43
N ILE A 196 5.03 -2.95 6.73
CA ILE A 196 5.09 -4.22 7.49
C ILE A 196 4.18 -5.26 6.83
N GLN A 197 2.99 -4.85 6.40
CA GLN A 197 2.03 -5.72 5.75
C GLN A 197 2.62 -6.37 4.49
N TRP A 198 3.22 -5.57 3.60
CA TRP A 198 3.77 -6.09 2.36
C TRP A 198 5.11 -6.80 2.52
N ILE A 199 5.90 -6.48 3.56
CA ILE A 199 7.03 -7.34 3.98
C ILE A 199 6.51 -8.72 4.44
N GLY A 200 5.43 -8.74 5.23
CA GLY A 200 4.76 -9.98 5.62
C GLY A 200 4.28 -10.79 4.42
N TRP A 201 3.70 -10.14 3.41
CA TRP A 201 3.34 -10.78 2.14
C TRP A 201 4.54 -11.38 1.40
N ALA A 202 5.65 -10.63 1.31
CA ALA A 202 6.87 -11.12 0.67
C ALA A 202 7.43 -12.36 1.38
N ILE A 203 7.38 -12.38 2.71
CA ILE A 203 7.80 -13.52 3.53
C ILE A 203 6.81 -14.69 3.38
N ALA A 204 5.50 -14.45 3.43
CA ALA A 204 4.47 -15.49 3.34
C ALA A 204 4.45 -16.20 1.97
N THR A 205 4.65 -15.44 0.89
CA THR A 205 4.76 -16.01 -0.47
C THR A 205 6.16 -16.52 -0.75
N TRP A 206 7.17 -16.01 -0.07
CA TRP A 206 8.59 -16.27 -0.33
C TRP A 206 8.93 -16.16 -1.83
N SER A 207 8.37 -15.16 -2.49
CA SER A 207 8.36 -15.04 -3.95
C SER A 207 9.06 -13.76 -4.41
N LEU A 208 9.65 -13.79 -5.61
CA LEU A 208 10.26 -12.59 -6.22
C LEU A 208 9.22 -11.47 -6.34
N ALA A 209 8.01 -11.77 -6.81
CA ALA A 209 6.95 -10.78 -6.97
C ALA A 209 6.56 -10.12 -5.62
N GLY A 210 6.48 -10.92 -4.55
CA GLY A 210 6.21 -10.42 -3.20
C GLY A 210 7.29 -9.44 -2.73
N TRP A 211 8.57 -9.78 -2.91
CA TRP A 211 9.69 -8.90 -2.55
C TRP A 211 9.74 -7.63 -3.41
N VAL A 212 9.50 -7.75 -4.72
CA VAL A 212 9.40 -6.58 -5.61
C VAL A 212 8.31 -5.63 -5.13
N PHE A 213 7.15 -6.15 -4.72
CA PHE A 213 6.06 -5.31 -4.24
C PHE A 213 6.37 -4.67 -2.88
N ALA A 214 7.00 -5.39 -1.95
CA ALA A 214 7.43 -4.84 -0.67
C ALA A 214 8.44 -3.68 -0.86
N ILE A 215 9.43 -3.87 -1.72
CA ILE A 215 10.43 -2.85 -2.05
C ILE A 215 9.78 -1.65 -2.74
N TRP A 216 8.90 -1.89 -3.71
CA TRP A 216 8.17 -0.83 -4.40
C TRP A 216 7.29 -0.01 -3.44
N THR A 217 6.62 -0.68 -2.49
CA THR A 217 5.84 -0.03 -1.44
C THR A 217 6.72 0.89 -0.60
N MET A 218 7.86 0.39 -0.11
CA MET A 218 8.81 1.21 0.65
C MET A 218 9.31 2.40 -0.19
N ALA A 219 9.64 2.18 -1.46
CA ALA A 219 10.09 3.21 -2.39
C ALA A 219 9.08 4.36 -2.51
N ASN A 220 7.78 4.07 -2.44
CA ASN A 220 6.73 5.08 -2.55
C ASN A 220 6.35 5.72 -1.20
N LEU A 221 6.27 4.92 -0.14
CA LEU A 221 5.72 5.36 1.14
C LEU A 221 6.74 6.06 2.03
N VAL A 222 8.02 5.66 2.00
CA VAL A 222 9.05 6.26 2.86
C VAL A 222 9.31 7.73 2.50
N PRO A 223 9.56 8.13 1.23
CA PRO A 223 9.75 9.54 0.89
C PRO A 223 8.51 10.38 1.23
N ARG A 224 7.33 9.80 1.04
CA ARG A 224 6.05 10.44 1.38
C ARG A 224 5.89 10.65 2.89
N ALA A 225 6.27 9.67 3.70
CA ALA A 225 6.26 9.80 5.16
C ALA A 225 7.20 10.91 5.62
N VAL A 226 8.41 10.98 5.05
CA VAL A 226 9.39 12.04 5.33
C VAL A 226 8.81 13.41 4.96
N ALA A 227 8.15 13.53 3.80
CA ALA A 227 7.49 14.76 3.40
C ALA A 227 6.33 15.15 4.33
N HIS A 228 5.55 14.18 4.82
CA HIS A 228 4.49 14.41 5.81
C HIS A 228 5.07 14.86 7.15
N HIS A 229 6.10 14.20 7.64
CA HIS A 229 6.80 14.55 8.88
C HIS A 229 7.36 15.97 8.82
N ARG A 230 8.07 16.32 7.74
CA ARG A 230 8.59 17.68 7.52
C ARG A 230 7.48 18.72 7.52
N TRP A 231 6.38 18.45 6.80
CA TRP A 231 5.24 19.35 6.76
C TRP A 231 4.62 19.54 8.15
N TYR A 232 4.46 18.48 8.95
CA TYR A 232 3.95 18.60 10.31
C TYR A 232 4.84 19.47 11.20
N ARG A 233 6.17 19.27 11.17
CA ARG A 233 7.14 20.08 11.93
C ARG A 233 7.14 21.55 11.54
N GLN A 234 6.88 21.86 10.27
CA GLN A 234 6.81 23.24 9.77
C GLN A 234 5.46 23.90 10.07
N THR A 235 4.39 23.11 10.21
CA THR A 235 3.02 23.63 10.34
C THR A 235 2.61 23.82 11.80
N PHE A 236 3.00 22.91 12.69
CA PHE A 236 2.57 22.93 14.08
C PHE A 236 3.75 23.23 14.99
N LYS A 237 3.66 24.33 15.75
CA LYS A 237 4.67 24.73 16.73
C LYS A 237 4.85 23.66 17.81
N ASP A 238 3.75 23.08 18.28
CA ASP A 238 3.74 22.07 19.35
C ASP A 238 3.87 20.63 18.83
N TYR A 239 4.48 20.43 17.66
CA TYR A 239 4.67 19.08 17.12
C TYR A 239 5.69 18.29 17.95
N PRO A 240 5.40 17.04 18.36
CA PRO A 240 6.34 16.26 19.17
C PRO A 240 7.70 16.04 18.49
N ALA A 241 8.76 16.58 19.09
CA ALA A 241 10.11 16.56 18.53
C ALA A 241 10.70 15.13 18.44
N GLU A 242 10.32 14.25 19.36
CA GLU A 242 10.78 12.86 19.41
C GLU A 242 10.14 11.96 18.36
N ARG A 243 9.05 12.41 17.72
CA ARG A 243 8.36 11.62 16.71
C ARG A 243 9.27 11.46 15.49
N ARG A 244 9.25 10.28 14.87
CA ARG A 244 9.94 9.98 13.61
C ARG A 244 8.94 9.92 12.45
N ALA A 245 9.39 9.84 11.21
CA ALA A 245 8.51 9.87 10.04
C ALA A 245 7.71 8.56 9.89
N VAL A 246 8.38 7.41 9.89
CA VAL A 246 7.77 6.10 9.62
C VAL A 246 8.42 4.92 10.36
N ILE A 247 9.72 4.92 10.63
CA ILE A 247 10.40 3.86 11.40
C ILE A 247 10.64 4.37 12.82
N PRO A 248 10.03 3.75 13.85
CA PRO A 248 10.21 4.17 15.24
C PRO A 248 11.70 4.24 15.61
N TYR A 249 12.08 5.31 16.30
CA TYR A 249 13.45 5.56 16.79
C TYR A 249 14.54 5.73 15.71
N LEU A 250 14.23 5.54 14.43
CA LEU A 250 15.20 5.62 13.33
C LEU A 250 14.87 6.73 12.33
N LEU A 251 13.73 6.64 11.63
CA LEU A 251 13.41 7.49 10.48
C LEU A 251 12.02 8.08 10.55
#